data_AF-A0A947HFX2-F1
#
_entry.id   AF-A0A947HFX2-F1
#
_cell.length_a   1.000
_cell.length_b   1.000
_cell.length_c   1.000
_cell.angle_alpha   90.00
_cell.angle_beta   90.00
_cell.angle_gamma   90.00
#
_symmetry.space_group_name_H-M   'P 1'
#
loop_
_entity.id
_entity.type
_entity.pdbx_description
1 polymer ?
#
loop_
_entity_poly.entity_id
_entity_poly.type
_entity_poly.pdbx_seq_one_letter_code
_entity_poly.pdbx_strand_id
1 'polypeptide(L)' 'MATLHRDASAAGRNTYVDPATGFNVFTEQSHLDRGYCCGSGCRHCPFGHARVPDRLRTARGHARTQDPS' A
#
# COMPACT_ATOMS: atom_id res chain seq x y z
N MET A 1 -6.02 2.58 11.48
CA MET A 1 -5.50 2.79 10.11
C MET A 1 -6.33 1.99 9.10
N ALA A 2 -6.76 0.77 9.44
CA ALA A 2 -7.80 0.00 8.75
C ALA A 2 -9.06 0.79 8.32
N THR A 3 -9.60 1.66 9.17
CA THR A 3 -10.81 2.45 8.85
C THR A 3 -10.59 3.43 7.71
N LEU A 4 -9.46 4.17 7.70
CA LEU A 4 -9.15 5.11 6.62
C LEU A 4 -8.92 4.40 5.28
N HIS A 5 -8.29 3.23 5.30
CA HIS A 5 -8.13 2.40 4.12
C HIS A 5 -9.49 1.93 3.58
N ARG A 6 -10.37 1.43 4.47
CA ARG A 6 -11.71 0.97 4.11
C ARG A 6 -12.58 2.11 3.60
N ASP A 7 -12.54 3.27 4.25
CA ASP A 7 -13.30 4.46 3.84
C ASP A 7 -12.81 5.00 2.49
N ALA A 8 -11.48 5.06 2.29
CA ALA A 8 -10.91 5.44 1.01
C ALA A 8 -11.31 4.47 -0.10
N SER A 9 -11.25 3.17 0.17
CA SER A 9 -11.66 2.14 -0.79
C SER A 9 -13.16 2.19 -1.11
N ALA A 10 -14.01 2.36 -0.09
CA ALA A 10 -15.47 2.50 -0.25
C ALA A 10 -15.86 3.80 -0.98
N ALA A 11 -15.09 4.88 -0.77
CA ALA A 11 -15.28 6.15 -1.47
C ALA A 11 -14.65 6.19 -2.87
N GLY A 12 -14.07 5.08 -3.36
CA GLY A 12 -13.41 5.01 -4.67
C GLY A 12 -12.15 5.89 -4.75
N ARG A 13 -11.52 6.19 -3.61
CA ARG A 13 -10.28 6.96 -3.56
C ARG A 13 -9.08 6.04 -3.72
N ASN A 14 -8.13 6.53 -4.50
CA ASN A 14 -6.91 5.80 -4.80
C ASN A 14 -5.85 5.93 -3.68
N THR A 15 -5.90 7.00 -2.91
CA THR A 15 -4.92 7.26 -1.86
C THR A 15 -5.56 7.84 -0.62
N TYR A 16 -4.93 7.62 0.53
CA TYR A 16 -5.22 8.31 1.78
C TYR A 16 -3.92 8.72 2.47
N VAL A 17 -3.98 9.75 3.32
CA VAL A 17 -2.85 10.18 4.14
C VAL A 17 -2.90 9.39 5.43
N ASP A 18 -1.81 8.70 5.77
CA ASP A 18 -1.64 8.09 7.08
C ASP A 18 -1.30 9.17 8.11
N PRO A 19 -2.18 9.49 9.07
CA PRO A 19 -1.92 10.56 10.05
C PRO A 19 -0.76 10.23 11.01
N ALA A 20 -0.38 8.95 11.15
CA ALA A 20 0.75 8.59 12.01
C ALA A 20 2.11 8.86 11.35
N THR A 21 2.18 8.78 10.02
CA THR A 21 3.45 8.92 9.28
C THR A 21 3.48 10.11 8.31
N GLY A 22 2.32 10.73 8.04
CA GLY A 22 2.14 11.76 7.03
C GLY A 22 2.25 11.27 5.58
N PHE A 23 2.41 9.95 5.36
CA PHE A 23 2.62 9.41 4.02
C PHE A 23 1.32 9.20 3.25
N ASN A 24 1.38 9.44 1.94
CA ASN A 24 0.33 9.01 1.00
C ASN A 24 0.42 7.50 0.81
N VAL A 25 -0.62 6.78 1.25
CA VAL A 25 -0.77 5.34 1.10
C VAL A 25 -1.77 5.06 0.00
N PHE A 26 -1.34 4.27 -0.99
CA PHE A 26 -2.21 3.79 -2.05
C PHE A 26 -3.12 2.67 -1.56
N THR A 27 -4.38 2.71 -1.99
CA THR A 27 -5.34 1.62 -1.83
C THR A 27 -5.05 0.48 -2.82
N GLU A 28 -5.59 -0.70 -2.53
CA GLU A 28 -5.47 -1.85 -3.44
C GLU A 28 -6.10 -1.57 -4.80
N GLN A 29 -7.27 -0.90 -4.81
CA GLN A 29 -7.99 -0.48 -6.02
C GLN A 29 -7.07 0.26 -7.00
N SER A 30 -6.26 1.19 -6.50
CA SER A 30 -5.31 1.94 -7.34
C SER A 30 -4.32 1.06 -8.08
N HIS A 31 -3.94 -0.05 -7.48
CA HIS A 31 -2.99 -0.99 -8.06
C HIS A 31 -3.69 -1.93 -9.04
N LEU A 32 -4.93 -2.32 -8.74
CA LEU A 32 -5.79 -3.07 -9.65
C LEU A 32 -6.07 -2.26 -10.93
N ASP A 33 -6.50 -1.01 -10.80
CA ASP A 33 -6.75 -0.09 -11.92
C ASP A 33 -5.49 0.12 -12.78
N ARG A 34 -4.33 0.18 -12.11
CA ARG A 34 -3.04 0.33 -12.80
C ARG A 34 -2.54 -0.97 -13.44
N GLY A 35 -2.99 -2.13 -12.97
CA GLY A 35 -2.64 -3.44 -13.49
C GLY A 35 -1.23 -3.97 -13.17
N TYR A 36 -0.42 -3.26 -12.37
CA TYR A 36 0.93 -3.73 -11.99
C TYR A 36 1.49 -3.09 -10.71
N CYS A 37 2.44 -3.79 -10.07
CA CYS A 37 3.18 -3.31 -8.89
C CYS A 37 4.03 -2.05 -9.17
N CYS A 38 3.99 -1.05 -8.29
CA CYS A 38 4.73 0.22 -8.48
C CYS A 38 6.21 0.18 -8.12
N GLY A 39 6.68 -0.84 -7.43
CA GLY A 39 8.07 -0.96 -7.01
C GLY A 39 8.48 -0.08 -5.83
N SER A 40 7.59 0.79 -5.33
CA SER A 40 7.83 1.61 -4.14
C SER A 40 7.63 0.84 -2.82
N GLY A 41 7.10 -0.38 -2.92
CA GLY A 41 6.74 -1.22 -1.78
C GLY A 41 5.60 -0.63 -0.97
N CYS A 42 4.42 -0.46 -1.55
CA CYS A 42 3.23 0.04 -0.85
C CYS A 42 2.73 -0.94 0.23
N ARG A 43 1.91 -0.46 1.18
CA ARG A 43 1.41 -1.31 2.27
C ARG A 43 0.40 -2.37 1.80
N HIS A 44 -0.46 -2.03 0.85
CA HIS A 44 -1.52 -2.90 0.33
C HIS A 44 -1.26 -3.27 -1.14
N CYS A 45 -0.16 -3.99 -1.42
CA CYS A 45 0.18 -4.36 -2.78
C CYS A 45 -0.48 -5.70 -3.16
N PRO A 46 -1.48 -5.73 -4.06
CA PRO A 46 -2.11 -6.99 -4.48
C PRO A 46 -1.15 -7.89 -5.26
N PHE A 47 -0.09 -7.32 -5.84
CA PHE A 47 0.91 -8.04 -6.64
C PHE A 47 2.11 -8.55 -5.83
N GLY A 48 1.99 -8.67 -4.50
CA GLY A 48 3.05 -9.23 -3.66
C GLY A 48 4.41 -8.53 -3.81
N HIS A 49 4.40 -7.21 -4.03
CA HIS A 49 5.60 -6.41 -4.25
C HIS A 49 6.49 -6.87 -5.43
N ALA A 50 5.91 -7.49 -6.48
CA ALA A 50 6.66 -8.06 -7.62
C ALA A 50 7.70 -7.14 -8.27
N ARG A 51 7.47 -5.82 -8.33
CA ARG A 51 8.41 -4.84 -8.90
C ARG A 51 9.30 -4.12 -7.89
N VAL A 52 9.25 -4.46 -6.61
CA VAL A 52 10.11 -3.85 -5.60
C VAL A 52 11.51 -4.45 -5.71
N PRO A 53 12.57 -3.64 -5.87
CA PRO A 53 13.95 -4.16 -5.88
C PRO A 53 14.29 -4.96 -4.63
N ASP A 54 15.01 -6.07 -4.80
CA ASP A 54 15.35 -6.99 -3.70
C ASP A 54 16.05 -6.28 -2.52
N ARG A 55 17.01 -5.39 -2.83
CA ARG A 55 17.68 -4.53 -1.84
C ARG A 55 16.70 -3.76 -0.93
N LEU A 56 15.53 -3.38 -1.44
CA LEU A 56 14.49 -2.67 -0.70
C LEU A 56 13.52 -3.61 0.01
N ARG A 57 13.37 -4.85 -0.45
CA ARG A 57 12.60 -5.91 0.25
C ARG A 57 13.34 -6.34 1.52
N THR A 58 14.66 -6.54 1.42
CA THR A 58 15.51 -7.01 2.53
C THR A 58 15.81 -5.93 3.56
N ALA A 59 16.06 -4.68 3.13
CA ALA A 59 16.29 -3.55 4.03
C ALA A 59 15.02 -3.11 4.79
N ARG A 60 13.83 -3.40 4.23
CA ARG A 60 12.54 -3.19 4.89
C ARG A 60 12.03 -4.52 5.44
N GLY A 61 12.86 -5.21 6.23
CA GLY A 61 12.48 -6.45 6.90
C GLY A 61 11.11 -6.29 7.56
N HIS A 62 10.12 -7.04 7.07
CA HIS A 62 8.86 -7.48 7.69
C HIS A 62 8.15 -6.63 8.77
N ALA A 63 8.38 -5.31 8.84
CA ALA A 63 7.84 -4.42 9.87
C ALA A 63 6.93 -3.34 9.28
N ARG A 64 6.30 -3.65 8.14
CA ARG A 64 5.05 -3.00 7.76
C ARG A 64 4.01 -4.07 7.86
N THR A 65 3.58 -4.29 9.10
CA THR A 65 2.32 -4.93 9.45
C THR A 65 1.36 -4.68 8.32
N GLN A 66 0.96 -5.77 7.65
CA GLN A 66 -0.27 -5.79 6.91
C GLN A 66 -1.29 -5.19 7.89
N ASP A 67 -1.71 -3.94 7.67
CA ASP A 67 -2.69 -3.29 8.54
C ASP A 67 -3.89 -4.24 8.48
N PRO A 68 -4.25 -4.93 9.57
CA PRO A 68 -5.33 -5.89 9.53
C PRO A 68 -6.56 -5.10 9.12
N SER A 69 -7.02 -5.37 7.91
CA SER A 69 -8.22 -4.75 7.36
C SER A 69 -9.43 -5.05 8.25
#